data_AF-A0A0F9Q662-F1
#
_entry.id   AF-A0A0F9Q662-F1
#
_cell.length_a   1.000
_cell.length_b   1.000
_cell.length_c   1.000
_cell.angle_alpha   90.00
_cell.angle_beta   90.00
_cell.angle_gamma   90.00
#
_symmetry.space_group_name_H-M   'P 1'
#
loop_
_entity.id
_entity.type
_entity.pdbx_description
1 polymer ?
#
loop_
_entity_poly.entity_id
_entity_poly.type
_entity_poly.pdbx_seq_one_letter_code
_entity_poly.pdbx_strand_id
1 'polypeptide(L)'
;MIHNFVIIRDGLPLLVKNYSKAQKLFSQEDNLIMISGFFSALNSFSDSFEDLGTISELKLSNNDLKLSFLKDESIPNLIYLATFDEKTKVSNVQNLLRIISTSFLKKFNITQISSWNGRINSFNSFDSVIDGYIEEENGKNQFQLKINRADLFKDQTNEINEDLQPLKQNIEFNAIPSYTSSNKINPKYYLTGETSCMIYDQIDGRKSINQISQKLKLTQDKVYNICKNLIKMGFVSIKQ
;
A
#
# COMPACT_ATOMS: atom_id res chain seq x y z
N MET A 1 -7.88 -4.88 -22.79
CA MET A 1 -8.81 -4.92 -21.66
C MET A 1 -8.04 -4.89 -20.35
N ILE A 2 -8.54 -4.17 -19.34
CA ILE A 2 -8.10 -4.25 -17.95
C ILE A 2 -8.66 -5.52 -17.32
N HIS A 3 -7.80 -6.33 -16.70
CA HIS A 3 -8.15 -7.60 -16.07
C HIS A 3 -8.28 -7.48 -14.55
N ASN A 4 -7.38 -6.74 -13.93
CA ASN A 4 -7.35 -6.58 -12.47
C ASN A 4 -6.86 -5.18 -12.11
N PHE A 5 -7.33 -4.67 -10.98
CA PHE A 5 -6.97 -3.38 -10.42
C PHE A 5 -6.74 -3.50 -8.92
N VAL A 6 -5.69 -2.87 -8.39
CA VAL A 6 -5.35 -2.91 -6.96
C VAL A 6 -4.87 -1.55 -6.50
N ILE A 7 -5.29 -1.14 -5.31
CA ILE A 7 -4.67 -0.06 -4.56
C ILE A 7 -3.90 -0.69 -3.40
N ILE A 8 -2.63 -0.36 -3.25
CA ILE A 8 -1.73 -0.88 -2.21
C ILE A 8 -1.27 0.28 -1.36
N ARG A 9 -1.24 0.08 -0.05
CA ARG A 9 -0.56 0.98 0.88
C ARG A 9 0.28 0.21 1.88
N ASP A 10 1.55 0.58 2.00
CA ASP A 10 2.51 -0.06 2.90
C ASP A 10 2.59 -1.59 2.74
N GLY A 11 2.48 -2.08 1.51
CA GLY A 11 2.53 -3.52 1.19
C GLY A 11 1.27 -4.30 1.55
N LEU A 12 0.17 -3.61 1.86
CA LEU A 12 -1.14 -4.21 2.07
C LEU A 12 -2.15 -3.74 1.01
N PRO A 13 -3.00 -4.64 0.50
CA PRO A 13 -4.07 -4.26 -0.42
C PRO A 13 -5.14 -3.44 0.32
N LEU A 14 -5.34 -2.20 -0.12
CA LEU A 14 -6.45 -1.35 0.30
C LEU A 14 -7.76 -1.74 -0.40
N LEU A 15 -7.65 -2.07 -1.69
CA LEU A 15 -8.78 -2.36 -2.56
C LEU A 15 -8.33 -3.27 -3.70
N VAL A 16 -9.13 -4.27 -4.04
CA VAL A 16 -8.85 -5.21 -5.13
C VAL A 16 -10.10 -5.40 -5.97
N LYS A 17 -9.94 -5.27 -7.29
CA LYS A 17 -10.97 -5.57 -8.28
C LYS A 17 -10.45 -6.54 -9.33
N ASN A 18 -11.24 -7.56 -9.61
CA ASN A 18 -10.94 -8.58 -10.61
C ASN A 18 -12.07 -8.59 -11.64
N TYR A 19 -11.75 -8.24 -12.89
CA TYR A 19 -12.70 -8.14 -14.00
C TYR A 19 -12.63 -9.35 -14.93
N SER A 20 -11.52 -10.09 -14.90
CA SER A 20 -11.37 -11.31 -15.69
C SER A 20 -11.84 -12.55 -14.93
N LYS A 21 -12.72 -13.35 -15.56
CA LYS A 21 -13.10 -14.67 -15.05
C LYS A 21 -12.01 -15.73 -15.24
N ALA A 22 -11.13 -15.54 -16.23
CA ALA A 22 -10.14 -16.54 -16.66
C ALA A 22 -8.77 -16.38 -16.01
N GLN A 23 -8.38 -15.15 -15.64
CA GLN A 23 -7.06 -14.86 -15.07
C GLN A 23 -7.20 -14.05 -13.79
N LYS A 24 -7.08 -14.79 -12.69
CA LYS A 24 -7.45 -14.39 -11.34
C LYS A 24 -6.21 -14.07 -10.50
N LEU A 25 -5.30 -13.30 -11.09
CA LEU A 25 -3.93 -13.06 -10.61
C LEU A 25 -3.89 -12.51 -9.17
N PHE A 26 -4.88 -11.71 -8.80
CA PHE A 26 -5.00 -11.09 -7.47
C PHE A 26 -6.14 -11.68 -6.62
N SER A 27 -6.67 -12.84 -6.99
CA SER A 27 -7.85 -13.41 -6.31
C SER A 27 -7.53 -14.43 -5.21
N GLN A 28 -6.28 -14.89 -5.14
CA GLN A 28 -5.79 -15.72 -4.03
C GLN A 28 -5.09 -14.78 -3.04
N GLU A 29 -5.54 -14.78 -1.78
CA GLU A 29 -5.05 -13.87 -0.73
C GLU A 29 -3.52 -13.95 -0.57
N ASP A 30 -2.94 -15.14 -0.60
CA ASP A 30 -1.48 -15.35 -0.50
C ASP A 30 -0.72 -14.68 -1.65
N ASN A 31 -1.22 -14.80 -2.88
CA ASN A 31 -0.61 -14.17 -4.05
C ASN A 31 -0.75 -12.64 -4.00
N LEU A 32 -1.90 -12.15 -3.54
CA LEU A 32 -2.17 -10.73 -3.39
C LEU A 32 -1.24 -10.08 -2.37
N ILE A 33 -1.03 -10.71 -1.21
CA ILE A 33 -0.11 -10.23 -0.17
C ILE A 33 1.33 -10.22 -0.71
N MET A 34 1.75 -11.30 -1.36
CA MET A 34 3.10 -11.38 -1.95
C MET A 34 3.34 -10.29 -3.00
N ILE A 35 2.38 -10.09 -3.91
CA ILE A 35 2.44 -9.07 -4.95
C ILE A 35 2.42 -7.67 -4.33
N SER A 36 1.58 -7.46 -3.31
CA SER A 36 1.50 -6.19 -2.61
C SER A 36 2.82 -5.83 -1.92
N GLY A 37 3.43 -6.81 -1.23
CA GLY A 37 4.75 -6.68 -0.63
C GLY A 37 5.84 -6.42 -1.67
N PHE A 38 5.83 -7.14 -2.79
CA PHE A 38 6.76 -6.94 -3.90
C PHE A 38 6.72 -5.50 -4.43
N PHE A 39 5.53 -4.98 -4.77
CA PHE A 39 5.42 -3.62 -5.30
C PHE A 39 5.75 -2.54 -4.27
N SER A 40 5.43 -2.77 -2.99
CA SER A 40 5.85 -1.85 -1.93
C SER A 40 7.37 -1.84 -1.78
N ALA A 41 8.02 -3.00 -1.86
CA ALA A 41 9.48 -3.11 -1.80
C ALA A 41 10.13 -2.48 -3.05
N LEU A 42 9.57 -2.72 -4.23
CA LEU A 42 10.03 -2.14 -5.48
C LEU A 42 9.93 -0.61 -5.47
N ASN A 43 8.83 -0.05 -4.95
CA ASN A 43 8.70 1.40 -4.83
C ASN A 43 9.64 1.99 -3.77
N SER A 44 9.75 1.36 -2.60
CA SER A 44 10.74 1.80 -1.60
C SER A 44 12.17 1.71 -2.13
N PHE A 45 12.46 0.72 -2.97
CA PHE A 45 13.73 0.59 -3.68
C PHE A 45 13.92 1.70 -4.71
N SER A 46 12.91 1.99 -5.53
CA SER A 46 12.96 3.09 -6.52
C SER A 46 13.22 4.44 -5.86
N ASP A 47 12.65 4.68 -4.67
CA ASP A 47 12.89 5.92 -3.90
C ASP A 47 14.31 6.05 -3.37
N SER A 48 15.05 4.93 -3.30
CA SER A 48 16.44 4.90 -2.83
C SER A 48 17.46 5.16 -3.94
N PHE A 49 17.01 5.30 -5.20
CA PHE A 49 17.87 5.53 -6.36
C PHE A 49 17.26 6.61 -7.27
N GLU A 50 17.81 7.83 -7.20
CA GLU A 50 17.37 8.97 -8.03
C GLU A 50 17.59 8.72 -9.54
N ASP A 51 18.55 7.83 -9.90
CA ASP A 51 18.97 7.56 -11.29
C ASP A 51 18.29 6.35 -11.94
N LEU A 52 17.44 5.62 -11.21
CA LEU A 52 16.61 4.56 -11.81
C LEU A 52 15.41 5.24 -12.44
N GLY A 53 15.47 5.47 -13.76
CA GLY A 53 14.36 6.05 -14.52
C GLY A 53 13.01 5.35 -14.22
N THR A 54 11.91 6.01 -14.56
CA THR A 54 10.56 5.55 -14.18
C THR A 54 10.23 4.16 -14.76
N ILE A 55 10.22 3.13 -13.91
CA ILE A 55 9.65 1.83 -14.27
C ILE A 55 8.13 2.04 -14.37
N SER A 56 7.57 1.92 -15.57
CA SER A 56 6.14 2.18 -15.83
C SER A 56 5.36 0.93 -16.28
N GLU A 57 6.08 -0.12 -16.63
CA GLU A 57 5.53 -1.39 -17.12
C GLU A 57 6.40 -2.57 -16.67
N LEU A 58 5.74 -3.67 -16.27
CA LEU A 58 6.37 -4.98 -16.09
C LEU A 58 5.60 -6.00 -16.93
N LYS A 59 6.31 -6.77 -17.76
CA LYS A 59 5.73 -7.91 -18.47
C LYS A 59 5.69 -9.11 -17.54
N LEU A 60 4.51 -9.71 -17.35
CA LEU A 60 4.36 -10.88 -16.49
C LEU A 60 4.81 -12.13 -17.25
N SER A 61 5.66 -12.95 -16.63
CA SER A 61 6.14 -14.19 -17.23
C SER A 61 4.97 -15.17 -17.35
N ASN A 62 4.79 -15.77 -18.54
CA ASN A 62 3.79 -16.80 -18.85
C ASN A 62 2.36 -16.35 -19.16
N ASN A 63 2.11 -15.07 -19.47
CA ASN A 63 0.84 -14.64 -20.04
C ASN A 63 1.01 -13.42 -20.97
N ASP A 64 -0.03 -13.13 -21.76
CA ASP A 64 -0.11 -11.93 -22.60
C ASP A 64 -0.57 -10.70 -21.78
N LEU A 65 -0.30 -10.69 -20.47
CA LEU A 65 -0.64 -9.59 -19.58
C LEU A 65 0.57 -8.71 -19.30
N LYS A 66 0.28 -7.42 -19.30
CA LYS A 66 1.17 -6.35 -18.89
C LYS A 66 0.67 -5.79 -17.58
N LEU A 67 1.59 -5.29 -16.77
CA LEU A 67 1.29 -4.61 -15.53
C LEU A 67 1.76 -3.17 -15.63
N SER A 68 0.88 -2.23 -15.30
CA SER A 68 1.18 -0.81 -15.18
C SER A 68 0.92 -0.39 -13.74
N PHE A 69 1.73 0.53 -13.24
CA PHE A 69 1.57 1.09 -11.92
C PHE A 69 1.79 2.59 -11.89
N LEU A 70 1.16 3.22 -10.90
CA LEU A 70 1.26 4.63 -10.59
C LEU A 70 1.56 4.76 -9.09
N LYS A 71 2.65 5.46 -8.77
CA LYS A 71 2.96 5.86 -7.40
C LYS A 71 2.23 7.17 -7.09
N ASP A 72 1.68 7.27 -5.88
CA ASP A 72 1.18 8.54 -5.38
C ASP A 72 2.33 9.44 -4.90
N GLU A 73 2.31 10.71 -5.29
CA GLU A 73 3.34 11.68 -4.91
C GLU A 73 3.10 12.27 -3.51
N SER A 74 1.84 12.29 -3.05
CA SER A 74 1.43 12.94 -1.80
C SER A 74 1.40 11.97 -0.62
N ILE A 75 1.10 10.69 -0.88
CA ILE A 75 0.99 9.66 0.15
C ILE A 75 2.12 8.63 -0.03
N PRO A 76 3.07 8.55 0.91
CA PRO A 76 4.15 7.56 0.86
C PRO A 76 3.61 6.13 0.76
N ASN A 77 4.26 5.31 -0.07
CA ASN A 77 3.94 3.90 -0.28
C ASN A 77 2.49 3.61 -0.74
N LEU A 78 1.77 4.60 -1.27
CA LEU A 78 0.49 4.40 -1.93
C LEU A 78 0.71 4.14 -3.42
N ILE A 79 0.18 3.02 -3.92
CA ILE A 79 0.44 2.51 -5.26
C ILE A 79 -0.86 2.05 -5.88
N TYR A 80 -1.10 2.45 -7.13
CA TYR A 80 -2.21 1.98 -7.95
C TYR A 80 -1.66 1.04 -9.01
N LEU A 81 -2.21 -0.16 -9.12
CA LEU A 81 -1.79 -1.19 -10.08
C LEU A 81 -2.95 -1.56 -11.00
N ALA A 82 -2.66 -1.80 -12.27
CA ALA A 82 -3.57 -2.44 -13.19
C ALA A 82 -2.85 -3.47 -14.07
N THR A 83 -3.48 -4.62 -14.27
CA THR A 83 -3.04 -5.60 -15.27
C THR A 83 -3.94 -5.53 -16.50
N PHE A 84 -3.37 -5.59 -17.69
CA PHE A 84 -4.08 -5.43 -18.95
C PHE A 84 -3.48 -6.29 -20.06
N ASP A 85 -4.26 -6.59 -21.10
CA ASP A 85 -3.78 -7.36 -22.26
C ASP A 85 -2.79 -6.57 -23.14
N GLU A 86 -2.06 -7.26 -24.01
CA GLU A 86 -1.15 -6.61 -24.97
C GLU A 86 -1.85 -5.66 -25.96
N LYS A 87 -3.18 -5.79 -26.14
CA LYS A 87 -3.96 -4.96 -27.08
C LYS A 87 -4.26 -3.57 -26.50
N THR A 88 -4.33 -3.43 -25.18
CA THR A 88 -4.54 -2.14 -24.51
C THR A 88 -3.24 -1.33 -24.49
N LYS A 89 -3.35 -0.04 -24.88
CA LYS A 89 -2.22 0.89 -24.87
C LYS A 89 -1.86 1.27 -23.43
N VAL A 90 -0.58 1.15 -23.10
CA VAL A 90 -0.02 1.52 -21.78
C VAL A 90 -0.37 2.97 -21.39
N SER A 91 -0.34 3.89 -22.34
CA SER A 91 -0.69 5.30 -22.13
C SER A 91 -2.12 5.50 -21.62
N ASN A 92 -3.06 4.68 -22.09
CA ASN A 92 -4.45 4.75 -21.63
C ASN A 92 -4.57 4.25 -20.20
N VAL A 93 -3.89 3.14 -19.88
CA VAL A 93 -3.88 2.58 -18.53
C VAL A 93 -3.25 3.56 -17.55
N GLN A 94 -2.12 4.19 -17.90
CA GLN A 94 -1.50 5.21 -17.07
C GLN A 94 -2.42 6.42 -16.84
N ASN A 95 -3.16 6.86 -17.87
CA ASN A 95 -4.16 7.91 -17.72
C ASN A 95 -5.32 7.48 -16.80
N LEU A 96 -5.83 6.26 -16.96
CA LEU A 96 -6.85 5.66 -16.11
C LEU A 96 -6.40 5.62 -14.64
N LEU A 97 -5.18 5.15 -14.37
CA LEU A 97 -4.60 5.14 -13.01
C LEU A 97 -4.57 6.55 -12.42
N ARG A 98 -4.20 7.57 -13.22
CA ARG A 98 -4.15 8.98 -12.78
C ARG A 98 -5.53 9.53 -12.44
N ILE A 99 -6.55 9.21 -13.26
CA ILE A 99 -7.94 9.59 -13.02
C ILE A 99 -8.45 8.93 -11.73
N ILE A 100 -8.24 7.63 -11.58
CA ILE A 100 -8.69 6.88 -10.39
C ILE A 100 -7.98 7.38 -9.14
N SER A 101 -6.66 7.60 -9.18
CA SER A 101 -5.89 8.19 -8.08
C SER A 101 -6.46 9.54 -7.64
N THR A 102 -6.69 10.45 -8.60
CA THR A 102 -7.26 11.77 -8.31
C THR A 102 -8.66 11.66 -7.69
N SER A 103 -9.49 10.75 -8.20
CA SER A 103 -10.84 10.51 -7.67
C SER A 103 -10.82 9.85 -6.29
N PHE A 104 -9.86 8.98 -6.02
CA PHE A 104 -9.68 8.33 -4.72
C PHE A 104 -9.31 9.34 -3.64
N LEU A 105 -8.32 10.21 -3.90
CA LEU A 105 -7.89 11.27 -2.98
C LEU A 105 -8.95 12.36 -2.76
N LYS A 106 -9.87 12.55 -3.72
CA LYS A 106 -11.03 13.44 -3.54
C LYS A 106 -12.09 12.83 -2.62
N LYS A 107 -12.28 11.51 -2.69
CA LYS A 107 -13.29 10.81 -1.88
C LYS A 107 -12.78 10.53 -0.47
N PHE A 108 -11.51 10.14 -0.34
CA PHE A 108 -10.87 9.86 0.94
C PHE A 108 -9.69 10.79 1.11
N ASN A 109 -9.71 11.58 2.17
CA ASN A 109 -8.63 12.52 2.43
C ASN A 109 -7.35 11.79 2.85
N ILE A 110 -6.22 12.49 2.74
CA ILE A 110 -4.88 11.95 3.07
C ILE A 110 -4.84 11.38 4.49
N THR A 111 -5.52 12.00 5.45
CA THR A 111 -5.54 11.56 6.85
C THR A 111 -6.23 10.20 7.00
N GLN A 112 -7.37 9.99 6.35
CA GLN A 112 -8.10 8.72 6.36
C GLN A 112 -7.25 7.58 5.77
N ILE A 113 -6.56 7.86 4.67
CA ILE A 113 -5.69 6.88 4.02
C ILE A 113 -4.45 6.60 4.88
N SER A 114 -3.83 7.64 5.46
CA SER A 114 -2.61 7.54 6.26
C SER A 114 -2.85 6.90 7.63
N SER A 115 -4.02 7.09 8.22
CA SER A 115 -4.43 6.49 9.50
C SER A 115 -5.08 5.11 9.33
N TRP A 116 -5.23 4.62 8.10
CA TRP A 116 -5.79 3.30 7.85
C TRP A 116 -5.02 2.21 8.60
N ASN A 117 -5.77 1.34 9.26
CA ASN A 117 -5.28 0.34 10.20
C ASN A 117 -5.36 -1.10 9.65
N GLY A 118 -5.51 -1.27 8.34
CA GLY A 118 -5.59 -2.58 7.69
C GLY A 118 -7.01 -3.15 7.53
N ARG A 119 -8.06 -2.40 7.91
CA ARG A 119 -9.45 -2.85 7.71
C ARG A 119 -9.80 -2.87 6.22
N ILE A 120 -10.05 -4.06 5.68
CA ILE A 120 -10.31 -4.31 4.25
C ILE A 120 -11.51 -3.52 3.72
N ASN A 121 -12.54 -3.27 4.54
CA ASN A 121 -13.78 -2.65 4.09
C ASN A 121 -13.79 -1.12 4.13
N SER A 122 -12.69 -0.48 4.55
CA SER A 122 -12.62 0.98 4.77
C SER A 122 -12.86 1.80 3.50
N PHE A 123 -12.70 1.20 2.32
CA PHE A 123 -12.76 1.90 1.03
C PHE A 123 -13.78 1.31 0.04
N ASN A 124 -14.61 0.34 0.46
CA ASN A 124 -15.56 -0.35 -0.41
C ASN A 124 -16.57 0.60 -1.09
N SER A 125 -16.82 1.78 -0.52
CA SER A 125 -17.70 2.78 -1.15
C SER A 125 -17.13 3.31 -2.48
N PHE A 126 -15.87 3.04 -2.80
CA PHE A 126 -15.22 3.45 -4.04
C PHE A 126 -15.30 2.41 -5.16
N ASP A 127 -15.78 1.20 -4.85
CA ASP A 127 -15.90 0.10 -5.78
C ASP A 127 -16.65 0.49 -7.06
N SER A 128 -17.83 1.10 -6.93
CA SER A 128 -18.67 1.51 -8.06
C SER A 128 -18.03 2.59 -8.92
N VAL A 129 -17.17 3.42 -8.34
CA VAL A 129 -16.44 4.47 -9.08
C VAL A 129 -15.37 3.84 -9.96
N ILE A 130 -14.63 2.87 -9.42
CA ILE A 130 -13.63 2.12 -10.20
C ILE A 130 -14.29 1.33 -11.32
N ASP A 131 -15.39 0.63 -10.99
CA ASP A 131 -16.12 -0.17 -11.97
C ASP A 131 -16.58 0.70 -13.15
N GLY A 132 -17.10 1.91 -12.90
CA GLY A 132 -17.48 2.85 -13.96
C GLY A 132 -16.33 3.26 -14.88
N TYR A 133 -15.15 3.59 -14.32
CA TYR A 133 -13.99 3.96 -15.14
C TYR A 133 -13.42 2.78 -15.94
N ILE A 134 -13.43 1.58 -15.37
CA ILE A 134 -12.88 0.38 -16.02
C ILE A 134 -13.82 -0.13 -17.12
N GLU A 135 -15.14 -0.03 -16.93
CA GLU A 135 -16.12 -0.32 -17.97
C GLU A 135 -16.00 0.63 -19.17
N GLU A 136 -15.78 1.92 -18.92
CA GLU A 136 -15.55 2.94 -19.98
C GLU A 136 -14.28 2.63 -20.78
N GLU A 137 -13.18 2.23 -20.13
CA GLU A 137 -11.93 1.88 -20.84
C GLU A 137 -12.04 0.53 -21.58
N ASN A 138 -12.80 -0.44 -21.04
CA ASN A 138 -12.94 -1.77 -21.61
C ASN A 138 -13.95 -1.86 -22.77
N GLY A 139 -14.94 -0.97 -22.82
CA GLY A 139 -15.95 -0.91 -23.86
C GLY A 139 -15.96 0.44 -24.57
N LYS A 140 -15.76 0.45 -25.90
CA LYS A 140 -16.05 1.60 -26.77
C LYS A 140 -17.56 1.89 -26.89
N ASN A 141 -18.28 2.02 -25.78
CA ASN A 141 -19.66 2.50 -25.79
C ASN A 141 -19.66 3.96 -25.34
N GLN A 142 -20.14 4.82 -26.24
CA GLN A 142 -20.71 6.12 -25.92
C GLN A 142 -21.99 5.95 -25.06
N PHE A 143 -21.90 5.23 -23.94
CA PHE A 143 -22.79 5.58 -22.85
C PHE A 143 -22.24 6.88 -22.31
N GLN A 144 -22.88 7.98 -22.70
CA GLN A 144 -22.89 9.18 -21.89
C GLN A 144 -23.38 8.77 -20.50
N LEU A 145 -22.47 8.27 -19.67
CA LEU A 145 -22.55 8.49 -18.26
C LEU A 145 -22.42 10.00 -18.11
N LYS A 146 -23.56 10.69 -18.25
CA LYS A 146 -23.86 11.83 -17.39
C LYS A 146 -23.81 11.29 -15.97
N ILE A 147 -22.60 11.00 -15.47
CA ILE A 147 -22.32 11.13 -14.07
C ILE A 147 -22.52 12.61 -13.85
N ASN A 148 -23.76 12.99 -13.51
CA ASN A 148 -24.00 14.25 -12.84
C ASN A 148 -23.08 14.19 -11.64
N ARG A 149 -21.92 14.85 -11.75
CA ARG A 149 -20.93 14.88 -10.67
C ARG A 149 -21.64 15.23 -9.37
N ALA A 150 -22.68 16.08 -9.41
CA ALA A 150 -23.53 16.47 -8.29
C ALA A 150 -24.31 15.34 -7.56
N ASP A 151 -24.70 14.24 -8.21
CA ASP A 151 -25.64 13.26 -7.62
C ASP A 151 -24.94 12.16 -6.80
N LEU A 152 -23.61 12.01 -6.91
CA LEU A 152 -22.80 11.14 -6.03
C LEU A 152 -22.43 11.81 -4.68
N PHE A 153 -22.79 13.08 -4.48
CA PHE A 153 -22.34 13.91 -3.35
C PHE A 153 -23.43 14.28 -2.35
N LYS A 154 -24.61 13.68 -2.44
CA LYS A 154 -25.62 13.76 -1.39
C LYS A 154 -25.73 12.41 -0.71
N ASP A 155 -24.87 12.19 0.28
CA ASP A 155 -25.34 11.71 1.58
C ASP A 155 -24.21 11.72 2.63
N GLN A 156 -24.55 12.36 3.76
CA GLN A 156 -23.92 12.32 5.09
C GLN A 156 -22.67 13.18 5.32
N THR A 157 -22.83 14.50 5.16
CA THR A 157 -22.21 15.46 6.09
C THR A 157 -23.08 15.54 7.36
N ASN A 158 -22.85 14.63 8.31
CA ASN A 158 -23.25 14.87 9.69
C ASN A 158 -21.98 15.11 10.51
N GLU A 159 -21.82 16.39 10.87
CA GLU A 159 -21.11 16.97 12.00
C GLU A 159 -20.14 16.07 12.78
N ILE A 160 -18.84 16.38 12.67
CA ILE A 160 -17.94 16.42 13.84
C ILE A 160 -17.09 17.68 13.71
N ASN A 161 -17.54 18.75 14.37
CA ASN A 161 -16.68 19.84 14.81
C ASN A 161 -15.90 19.33 16.02
N GLU A 162 -14.63 19.01 15.85
CA GLU A 162 -13.67 19.03 16.97
C GLU A 162 -12.37 19.66 16.47
N ASP A 163 -11.96 20.70 17.20
CA ASP A 163 -10.71 21.45 17.01
C ASP A 163 -9.51 20.50 16.85
N LEU A 164 -8.98 20.42 15.63
CA LEU A 164 -7.77 19.67 15.32
C LEU A 164 -6.55 20.53 15.65
N GLN A 165 -6.06 20.42 16.88
CA GLN A 165 -4.63 20.56 17.11
C GLN A 165 -3.91 19.32 16.54
N PRO A 166 -2.73 19.47 15.92
CA PRO A 166 -1.97 18.33 15.39
C PRO A 166 -1.57 17.39 16.53
N LEU A 167 -2.16 16.19 16.55
CA LEU A 167 -1.74 15.09 17.39
C LEU A 167 -0.31 14.68 17.01
N LYS A 168 0.68 15.25 17.70
CA LYS A 168 1.99 14.62 17.86
C LYS A 168 1.73 13.25 18.47
N GLN A 169 1.91 12.18 17.69
CA GLN A 169 1.96 10.83 18.25
C GLN A 169 3.09 10.82 19.29
N ASN A 170 2.75 10.60 20.56
CA ASN A 170 3.76 10.39 21.59
C ASN A 170 4.48 9.07 21.27
N ILE A 171 5.63 9.17 20.60
CA ILE A 171 6.46 8.01 20.29
C ILE A 171 7.05 7.51 21.60
N GLU A 172 6.55 6.38 22.08
CA GLU A 172 6.95 5.83 23.37
C GLU A 172 8.23 5.00 23.21
N PHE A 173 9.39 5.67 23.19
CA PHE A 173 10.70 5.02 23.03
C PHE A 173 11.10 4.09 24.20
N ASN A 174 10.26 4.03 25.24
CA ASN A 174 10.39 3.10 26.36
C ASN A 174 9.77 1.72 26.06
N ALA A 175 9.05 1.58 24.94
CA ALA A 175 8.51 0.31 24.46
C ALA A 175 9.58 -0.79 24.38
N ILE A 176 9.24 -2.00 24.83
CA ILE A 176 10.13 -3.16 24.84
C ILE A 176 9.71 -4.15 23.74
N PRO A 177 10.45 -4.23 22.61
CA PRO A 177 10.20 -5.24 21.60
C PRO A 177 10.56 -6.64 22.11
N SER A 178 9.73 -7.63 21.80
CA SER A 178 9.94 -9.04 22.12
C SER A 178 9.51 -9.93 20.95
N TYR A 179 10.21 -11.04 20.73
CA TYR A 179 9.88 -11.95 19.63
C TYR A 179 8.50 -12.59 19.81
N THR A 180 7.73 -12.66 18.74
CA THR A 180 6.43 -13.35 18.67
C THR A 180 6.49 -14.64 17.87
N SER A 181 7.54 -14.85 17.08
CA SER A 181 7.58 -15.97 16.14
C SER A 181 7.64 -17.32 16.86
N SER A 182 6.80 -18.26 16.38
CA SER A 182 7.07 -19.69 16.59
C SER A 182 8.37 -20.06 15.87
N ASN A 183 9.17 -20.97 16.44
CA ASN A 183 10.52 -21.38 15.98
C ASN A 183 10.63 -21.89 14.51
N LYS A 184 9.59 -21.76 13.68
CA LYS A 184 9.53 -22.29 12.31
C LYS A 184 10.10 -21.36 11.24
N ILE A 185 10.22 -20.05 11.51
CA ILE A 185 10.68 -19.06 10.51
C ILE A 185 11.81 -18.24 11.11
N ASN A 186 12.93 -18.08 10.39
CA ASN A 186 14.04 -17.21 10.77
C ASN A 186 13.87 -15.82 10.10
N PRO A 187 13.53 -14.76 10.87
CA PRO A 187 13.30 -13.42 10.33
C PRO A 187 14.51 -12.82 9.63
N LYS A 188 15.74 -13.27 9.92
CA LYS A 188 16.96 -12.75 9.26
C LYS A 188 16.95 -12.93 7.74
N TYR A 189 16.24 -13.94 7.22
CA TYR A 189 16.11 -14.13 5.77
C TYR A 189 15.26 -13.07 5.07
N TYR A 190 14.51 -12.27 5.83
CA TYR A 190 13.67 -11.18 5.34
C TYR A 190 14.26 -9.79 5.61
N LEU A 191 15.40 -9.74 6.32
CA LEU A 191 16.12 -8.52 6.63
C LEU A 191 17.35 -8.41 5.73
N THR A 192 17.29 -7.51 4.76
CA THR A 192 18.39 -7.29 3.81
C THR A 192 19.32 -6.16 4.24
N GLY A 193 18.87 -5.28 5.13
CA GLY A 193 19.67 -4.18 5.66
C GLY A 193 20.48 -4.58 6.89
N GLU A 194 21.79 -4.33 6.87
CA GLU A 194 22.70 -4.59 8.00
C GLU A 194 22.19 -3.97 9.30
N THR A 195 21.69 -2.72 9.24
CA THR A 195 21.09 -2.03 10.39
C THR A 195 19.86 -2.77 10.94
N SER A 196 19.03 -3.33 10.07
CA SER A 196 17.83 -4.08 10.47
C SER A 196 18.21 -5.40 11.14
N CYS A 197 19.22 -6.10 10.62
CA CYS A 197 19.79 -7.29 11.25
C CYS A 197 20.38 -6.97 12.62
N MET A 198 21.15 -5.89 12.73
CA MET A 198 21.73 -5.44 14.00
C MET A 198 20.66 -5.12 15.05
N ILE A 199 19.59 -4.42 14.66
CA ILE A 199 18.46 -4.12 15.56
C ILE A 199 17.74 -5.40 15.96
N TYR A 200 17.43 -6.28 15.00
CA TYR A 200 16.80 -7.57 15.27
C TYR A 200 17.60 -8.40 16.28
N ASP A 201 18.92 -8.42 16.17
CA ASP A 201 19.83 -9.13 17.09
C ASP A 201 19.89 -8.51 18.50
N GLN A 202 19.41 -7.28 18.68
CA GLN A 202 19.29 -6.65 20.00
C GLN A 202 17.95 -6.87 20.69
N ILE A 203 16.93 -7.36 19.97
CA ILE A 203 15.60 -7.63 20.52
C ILE A 203 15.69 -8.87 21.39
N ASP A 204 15.38 -8.73 22.68
CA ASP A 204 15.46 -9.82 23.66
C ASP A 204 14.28 -9.81 24.65
N GLY A 205 13.30 -8.92 24.44
CA GLY A 205 12.18 -8.73 25.37
C GLY A 205 12.56 -8.03 26.67
N ARG A 206 13.77 -7.46 26.78
CA ARG A 206 14.23 -6.72 27.96
C ARG A 206 14.65 -5.29 27.63
N LYS A 207 15.31 -5.07 26.49
CA LYS A 207 15.80 -3.75 26.10
C LYS A 207 14.69 -2.91 25.47
N SER A 208 14.55 -1.67 25.91
CA SER A 208 13.67 -0.71 25.24
C SER A 208 14.26 -0.17 23.94
N ILE A 209 13.43 0.44 23.10
CA ILE A 209 13.87 1.10 21.86
C ILE A 209 14.98 2.13 22.13
N ASN A 210 14.87 2.90 23.21
CA ASN A 210 15.90 3.85 23.63
C ASN A 210 17.23 3.16 23.96
N GLN A 211 17.20 2.05 24.71
CA GLN A 211 18.40 1.29 25.07
C GLN A 211 19.06 0.65 23.85
N ILE A 212 18.27 0.15 22.89
CA ILE A 212 18.77 -0.39 21.62
C ILE A 212 19.41 0.73 20.78
N SER A 213 18.76 1.90 20.70
CA SER A 213 19.28 3.09 20.01
C SER A 213 20.62 3.55 20.56
N GLN A 214 20.75 3.67 21.89
CA GLN A 214 22.01 4.05 22.55
C GLN A 214 23.12 3.04 22.27
N LYS A 215 22.82 1.74 22.36
CA LYS A 215 23.81 0.67 22.14
C LYS A 215 24.32 0.64 20.70
N LEU A 216 23.44 0.83 19.72
CA LEU A 216 23.78 0.78 18.30
C LEU A 216 24.22 2.14 17.74
N LYS A 217 24.20 3.22 18.55
CA LYS A 217 24.45 4.60 18.12
C LYS A 217 23.57 5.02 16.93
N LEU A 218 22.29 4.64 16.97
CA LEU A 218 21.28 4.97 15.95
C LEU A 218 20.25 5.93 16.52
N THR A 219 19.54 6.66 15.67
CA THR A 219 18.39 7.48 16.11
C THR A 219 17.25 6.60 16.61
N GLN A 220 16.55 7.07 17.63
CA GLN A 220 15.41 6.35 18.22
C GLN A 220 14.30 6.09 17.18
N ASP A 221 14.05 7.04 16.28
CA ASP A 221 13.10 6.89 15.17
C ASP A 221 13.47 5.76 14.22
N LYS A 222 14.77 5.61 13.90
CA LYS A 222 15.24 4.55 13.01
C LYS A 222 15.03 3.17 13.63
N VAL A 223 15.31 3.03 14.93
CA VAL A 223 15.06 1.80 15.68
C VAL A 223 13.57 1.52 15.79
N TYR A 224 12.76 2.53 16.10
CA TYR A 224 11.30 2.42 16.20
C TYR A 224 10.67 1.98 14.88
N ASN A 225 11.04 2.59 13.75
CA ASN A 225 10.50 2.24 12.44
C ASN A 225 10.85 0.81 12.03
N ILE A 226 12.05 0.34 12.35
CA ILE A 226 12.47 -1.05 12.07
C ILE A 226 11.69 -2.03 12.96
N CYS A 227 11.55 -1.75 14.26
CA CYS A 227 10.69 -2.55 15.15
C CYS A 227 9.23 -2.57 14.66
N LYS A 228 8.69 -1.44 14.21
CA LYS A 228 7.34 -1.33 13.65
C LYS A 228 7.16 -2.21 12.42
N ASN A 229 8.14 -2.26 11.52
CA ASN A 229 8.12 -3.14 10.35
C ASN A 229 8.18 -4.62 10.76
N LEU A 230 9.01 -4.98 11.75
CA LEU A 230 9.08 -6.34 12.29
C LEU A 230 7.76 -6.79 12.94
N ILE A 231 7.02 -5.86 13.58
CA ILE A 231 5.68 -6.11 14.13
C ILE A 231 4.67 -6.37 13.01
N LYS A 232 4.70 -5.54 11.95
CA LYS A 232 3.83 -5.74 10.77
C LYS A 232 4.06 -7.11 10.11
N MET A 233 5.30 -7.60 10.12
CA MET A 233 5.67 -8.93 9.61
C MET A 233 5.34 -10.08 10.59
N GLY A 234 4.83 -9.77 11.78
CA GLY A 234 4.48 -10.77 12.80
C GLY A 234 5.67 -11.39 13.54
N PHE A 235 6.87 -10.84 13.41
CA PHE A 235 8.10 -11.36 14.04
C PHE A 235 8.32 -10.84 15.46
N VAL A 236 7.81 -9.64 15.76
CA VAL A 236 8.01 -8.94 17.02
C VAL A 236 6.67 -8.41 17.53
N SER A 237 6.53 -8.27 18.86
CA SER A 237 5.49 -7.49 19.52
C SER A 237 6.13 -6.47 20.46
N ILE A 238 5.43 -5.38 20.75
CA ILE A 238 5.83 -4.44 21.79
C ILE A 238 5.03 -4.72 23.05
N LYS A 239 5.73 -4.84 24.18
CA LYS A 239 5.12 -4.74 25.50
C LYS A 239 5.29 -3.30 26.00
N GLN A 240 4.22 -2.76 26.55
CA GLN A 240 4.23 -1.54 27.35
C GLN A 240 4.61 -1.90 28.79
#